data_AF-A0A0B1SQ20-F1
#
_entry.id   AF-A0A0B1SQ20-F1
#
_cell.length_a   1.000
_cell.length_b   1.000
_cell.length_c   1.000
_cell.angle_alpha   90.00
_cell.angle_beta   90.00
_cell.angle_gamma   90.00
#
_symmetry.space_group_name_H-M   'P 1'
#
loop_
_entity.id
_entity.type
_entity.pdbx_description
1 polymer ?
#
loop_
_entity_poly.entity_id
_entity_poly.type
_entity_poly.pdbx_seq_one_letter_code
_entity_poly.pdbx_strand_id
1 'polypeptide(L)'
;MLYLLGTFTYRLKGFRNQPTDHYLRTIFKEHEKTKGNCLGSEPLHKSWFRYAREFMQVYKDMPRFLLMHQSLLSHDDINLVEVEDEDLAGTLLAMHESGELDDALVIVMADHGHRFAELRETHQGMLEERLPFFAISLPAKFRKSEQGRQMYANLLSNRDRLTTPFDIHATLWDILHVPEDLSSVQDASKRSLSLFRPIPEHRTCTQAGISAHWCTCLNWEDDMGTFEGR
;
A
#
# COMPACT_ATOMS: atom_id res chain seq x y z
N MET A 1 -14.13 14.45 17.39
CA MET A 1 -13.28 13.31 17.79
C MET A 1 -11.83 13.81 17.76
N LEU A 2 -11.09 13.78 18.87
CA LEU A 2 -9.70 14.29 18.87
C LEU A 2 -8.79 13.31 18.11
N TYR A 3 -8.05 13.83 17.14
CA TYR A 3 -7.05 13.16 16.31
C TYR A 3 -5.90 12.54 17.14
N LEU A 4 -6.14 11.37 17.76
CA LEU A 4 -5.12 10.52 18.38
C LEU A 4 -4.67 9.37 17.46
N LEU A 5 -4.94 9.50 16.15
CA LEU A 5 -4.73 8.47 15.13
C LEU A 5 -3.36 8.66 14.44
N GLY A 6 -2.25 8.36 15.14
CA GLY A 6 -0.97 8.22 14.44
C GLY A 6 -0.77 6.76 14.02
N THR A 7 -0.35 6.51 12.77
CA THR A 7 -0.19 5.17 12.17
C THR A 7 0.49 4.15 13.10
N PHE A 8 1.54 4.56 13.81
CA PHE A 8 2.30 3.68 14.73
C PHE A 8 2.00 3.90 16.22
N THR A 9 1.09 4.82 16.55
CA THR A 9 0.78 5.24 17.93
C THR A 9 -0.68 5.03 18.32
N TYR A 10 -1.58 4.79 17.37
CA TYR A 10 -2.97 4.50 17.69
C TYR A 10 -3.08 3.17 18.45
N ARG A 11 -3.56 3.23 19.70
CA ARG A 11 -3.66 2.08 20.63
C ARG A 11 -2.32 1.40 20.94
N LEU A 12 -1.19 2.00 20.55
CA LEU A 12 0.17 1.47 20.72
C LEU A 12 1.09 2.51 21.39
N LYS A 13 2.27 2.07 21.85
CA LYS A 13 3.25 2.95 22.49
C LYS A 13 4.15 3.72 21.50
N GLY A 14 4.06 3.42 20.20
CA GLY A 14 5.01 3.91 19.20
C GLY A 14 6.40 3.28 19.34
N PHE A 15 7.38 3.92 18.69
CA PHE A 15 8.78 3.50 18.70
C PHE A 15 9.49 3.99 19.96
N ARG A 16 10.42 3.18 20.50
CA ARG A 16 11.24 3.55 21.66
C ARG A 16 12.25 4.65 21.32
N ASN A 17 12.85 4.55 20.14
CA ASN A 17 13.78 5.52 19.57
C ASN A 17 13.17 6.08 18.28
N GLN A 18 13.66 7.23 17.82
CA GLN A 18 13.25 7.79 16.54
C GLN A 18 13.53 6.77 15.41
N PRO A 19 12.52 6.37 14.61
CA PRO A 19 12.65 5.25 13.67
C PRO A 19 13.27 5.63 12.32
N THR A 20 13.28 6.92 11.97
CA THR A 20 13.70 7.46 10.67
C THR A 20 14.39 8.81 10.85
N ASP A 21 15.23 9.22 9.90
CA ASP A 21 15.89 10.54 9.95
C ASP A 21 14.88 11.70 10.01
N HIS A 22 13.80 11.56 9.23
CA HIS A 22 12.65 12.46 9.26
C HIS A 22 11.44 11.74 9.86
N TYR A 23 11.10 12.06 11.11
CA TYR A 23 9.93 11.52 11.80
C TYR A 23 8.99 12.63 12.24
N LEU A 24 8.02 12.96 11.38
CA LEU A 24 7.20 14.17 11.53
C LEU A 24 6.03 14.07 12.53
N ARG A 25 5.95 12.98 13.31
CA ARG A 25 4.87 12.79 14.30
C ARG A 25 4.76 13.96 15.28
N THR A 26 5.89 14.53 15.71
CA THR A 26 5.89 15.66 16.66
C THR A 26 5.22 16.89 16.06
N ILE A 27 5.49 17.20 14.80
CA ILE A 27 4.87 18.33 14.09
C ILE A 27 3.36 18.11 13.94
N PHE A 28 2.95 16.92 13.48
CA PHE A 28 1.52 16.60 13.37
C PHE A 28 0.81 16.62 14.72
N LYS A 29 1.47 16.19 15.80
CA LYS A 29 0.90 16.22 17.16
C LYS A 29 0.60 17.64 17.63
N GLU A 30 1.46 18.60 17.29
CA GLU A 30 1.21 20.00 17.59
C GLU A 30 0.10 20.56 16.70
N HIS A 31 0.09 20.22 15.41
CA HIS A 31 -0.97 20.64 14.49
C HIS A 31 -2.36 20.10 14.89
N GLU A 32 -2.46 18.85 15.34
CA GLU A 32 -3.70 18.21 15.81
C GLU A 32 -4.42 19.02 16.91
N LYS A 33 -3.70 19.85 17.69
CA LYS A 33 -4.28 20.74 18.71
C LYS A 33 -5.14 21.86 18.13
N THR A 34 -4.88 22.26 16.88
CA THR A 34 -5.64 23.30 16.17
C THR A 34 -7.01 22.81 15.71
N LYS A 35 -7.18 21.48 15.56
CA LYS A 35 -8.37 20.81 15.00
C LYS A 35 -8.73 21.26 13.58
N GLY A 36 -7.81 21.93 12.87
CA GLY A 36 -7.98 22.32 11.48
C GLY A 36 -7.44 21.26 10.53
N ASN A 37 -7.89 21.30 9.27
CA ASN A 37 -7.40 20.45 8.19
C ASN A 37 -6.38 21.20 7.29
N CYS A 38 -5.84 22.32 7.77
CA CYS A 38 -4.95 23.20 7.03
C CYS A 38 -3.72 23.60 7.86
N LEU A 39 -2.55 23.63 7.24
CA LEU A 39 -1.37 24.31 7.76
C LEU A 39 -1.37 25.75 7.28
N GLY A 40 -1.84 26.66 8.14
CA GLY A 40 -2.11 28.05 7.73
C GLY A 40 -3.24 28.08 6.71
N SER A 41 -2.97 28.57 5.50
CA SER A 41 -3.92 28.63 4.38
C SER A 41 -3.84 27.44 3.42
N GLU A 42 -2.93 26.50 3.63
CA GLU A 42 -2.71 25.34 2.74
C GLU A 42 -3.41 24.09 3.32
N PRO A 43 -4.24 23.37 2.54
CA PRO A 43 -4.76 22.06 2.96
C PRO A 43 -3.64 21.09 3.34
N LEU A 44 -3.84 20.33 4.43
CA LEU A 44 -2.78 19.49 5.02
C LEU A 44 -2.21 18.46 4.04
N HIS A 45 -3.04 17.86 3.18
CA HIS A 45 -2.60 16.86 2.20
C HIS A 45 -1.67 17.46 1.15
N LYS A 46 -1.91 18.71 0.71
CA LYS A 46 -1.04 19.44 -0.23
C LYS A 46 0.34 19.73 0.39
N SER A 47 0.37 20.23 1.62
CA SER A 47 1.63 20.43 2.34
C SER A 47 2.40 19.10 2.49
N TRP A 48 1.69 17.99 2.65
CA TRP A 48 2.29 16.67 2.77
C TRP A 48 2.89 16.15 1.46
N PHE A 49 2.16 16.29 0.34
CA PHE A 49 2.66 15.98 -0.99
C PHE A 49 3.87 16.83 -1.36
N ARG A 50 3.84 18.13 -1.02
CA ARG A 50 4.98 19.02 -1.21
C ARG A 50 6.20 18.56 -0.40
N TYR A 51 6.02 18.19 0.86
CA TYR A 51 7.11 17.66 1.69
C TYR A 51 7.70 16.36 1.10
N ALA A 52 6.86 15.44 0.64
CA ALA A 52 7.30 14.21 -0.02
C ALA A 52 8.15 14.49 -1.27
N ARG A 53 7.72 15.46 -2.07
CA ARG A 53 8.45 15.90 -3.27
C ARG A 53 9.78 16.57 -2.92
N GLU A 54 9.79 17.51 -1.98
CA GLU A 54 11.00 18.18 -1.49
C GLU A 54 12.02 17.16 -0.94
N PHE A 55 11.55 16.14 -0.20
CA PHE A 55 12.40 15.04 0.26
C PHE A 55 13.10 14.32 -0.91
N MET A 56 12.37 13.99 -1.97
CA MET A 56 12.93 13.32 -3.15
C MET A 56 13.95 14.21 -3.89
N GLN A 57 13.73 15.52 -3.92
CA GLN A 57 14.63 16.48 -4.55
C GLN A 57 15.92 16.70 -3.74
N VAL A 58 15.80 16.86 -2.42
CA VAL A 58 16.94 17.12 -1.53
C VAL A 58 17.87 15.91 -1.45
N TYR A 59 17.30 14.70 -1.39
CA TYR A 59 18.04 13.46 -1.22
C TYR A 59 18.29 12.71 -2.53
N LYS A 60 18.16 13.38 -3.69
CA LYS A 60 18.30 12.75 -5.02
C LYS A 60 19.63 12.03 -5.25
N ASP A 61 20.70 12.48 -4.59
CA ASP A 61 22.07 11.96 -4.78
C ASP A 61 22.46 10.87 -3.75
N MET A 62 21.50 10.35 -2.98
CA MET A 62 21.73 9.28 -1.99
C MET A 62 20.58 8.26 -1.92
N PRO A 63 20.84 7.03 -1.45
CA PRO A 63 19.79 6.06 -1.21
C PRO A 63 18.75 6.61 -0.24
N ARG A 64 17.47 6.48 -0.60
CA ARG A 64 16.36 7.09 0.13
C ARG A 64 15.17 6.15 0.22
N PHE A 65 14.48 6.19 1.36
CA PHE A 65 13.23 5.48 1.60
C PHE A 65 12.22 6.47 2.16
N LEU A 66 11.08 6.60 1.49
CA LEU A 66 10.00 7.49 1.88
C LEU A 66 8.74 6.67 2.12
N LEU A 67 8.18 6.75 3.33
CA LEU A 67 6.86 6.24 3.65
C LEU A 67 5.94 7.42 3.96
N MET A 68 4.95 7.63 3.09
CA MET A 68 3.94 8.67 3.24
C MET A 68 2.60 8.00 3.52
N HIS A 69 2.04 8.21 4.72
CA HIS A 69 0.75 7.66 5.11
C HIS A 69 -0.27 8.79 5.33
N GLN A 70 -1.43 8.70 4.69
CA GLN A 70 -2.53 9.66 4.83
C GLN A 70 -3.77 8.94 5.37
N SER A 71 -4.47 9.59 6.30
CA SER A 71 -5.72 9.10 6.87
C SER A 71 -6.78 10.19 7.04
N LEU A 72 -6.41 11.46 6.87
CA LEU A 72 -7.32 12.58 7.15
C LEU A 72 -8.57 12.55 6.27
N LEU A 73 -8.41 12.25 4.98
CA LEU A 73 -9.46 12.30 3.96
C LEU A 73 -10.04 10.92 3.62
N SER A 74 -9.50 9.84 4.18
CA SER A 74 -9.90 8.47 3.84
C SER A 74 -10.45 7.66 5.00
N HIS A 75 -10.20 8.09 6.25
CA HIS A 75 -10.51 7.26 7.42
C HIS A 75 -12.00 7.23 7.75
N ASP A 76 -12.70 8.37 7.84
CA ASP A 76 -14.06 8.39 8.39
C ASP A 76 -15.19 8.47 7.34
N ASP A 77 -14.92 9.03 6.16
CA ASP A 77 -15.91 9.24 5.09
C ASP A 77 -15.28 8.94 3.74
N ILE A 78 -15.86 7.99 3.00
CA ILE A 78 -15.39 7.58 1.68
C ILE A 78 -15.42 8.71 0.65
N ASN A 79 -16.34 9.67 0.80
CA ASN A 79 -16.51 10.76 -0.16
C ASN A 79 -15.40 11.81 -0.08
N LEU A 80 -14.67 11.88 1.05
CA LEU A 80 -13.60 12.86 1.22
C LEU A 80 -12.34 12.52 0.42
N VAL A 81 -12.19 11.26 -0.04
CA VAL A 81 -11.05 10.83 -0.85
C VAL A 81 -11.00 11.58 -2.19
N GLU A 82 -12.14 11.97 -2.75
CA GLU A 82 -12.21 12.76 -3.99
C GLU A 82 -11.47 14.10 -3.86
N VAL A 83 -11.35 14.66 -2.65
CA VAL A 83 -10.65 15.92 -2.39
C VAL A 83 -9.13 15.82 -2.65
N GLU A 84 -8.54 14.63 -2.50
CA GLU A 84 -7.10 14.42 -2.72
C GLU A 84 -6.76 13.80 -4.08
N ASP A 85 -7.74 13.35 -4.86
CA ASP A 85 -7.52 12.55 -6.07
C ASP A 85 -6.70 13.30 -7.14
N GLU A 86 -7.19 14.46 -7.58
CA GLU A 86 -6.49 15.29 -8.58
C GLU A 86 -5.12 15.78 -8.08
N ASP A 87 -5.01 16.09 -6.79
CA ASP A 87 -3.77 16.59 -6.19
C ASP A 87 -2.70 15.49 -6.10
N LEU A 88 -3.10 14.26 -5.76
CA LEU A 88 -2.20 13.10 -5.72
C LEU A 88 -1.73 12.76 -7.14
N ALA A 89 -2.67 12.65 -8.09
CA ALA A 89 -2.35 12.33 -9.48
C ALA A 89 -1.44 13.39 -10.10
N GLY A 90 -1.78 14.68 -9.92
CA GLY A 90 -0.97 15.80 -10.39
C GLY A 90 0.42 15.84 -9.77
N THR A 91 0.55 15.54 -8.47
CA THR A 91 1.86 15.46 -7.81
C THR A 91 2.70 14.33 -8.40
N LEU A 92 2.16 13.11 -8.51
CA LEU A 92 2.89 11.96 -9.07
C LEU A 92 3.29 12.19 -10.52
N LEU A 93 2.42 12.80 -11.33
CA LEU A 93 2.73 13.17 -12.71
C LEU A 93 3.87 14.19 -12.77
N ALA A 94 3.81 15.25 -11.98
CA ALA A 94 4.86 16.26 -11.93
C ALA A 94 6.20 15.67 -11.48
N MET A 95 6.20 14.75 -10.51
CA MET A 95 7.40 14.03 -10.07
C MET A 95 7.95 13.11 -11.18
N HIS A 96 7.07 12.46 -11.95
CA HIS A 96 7.48 11.65 -13.09
C HIS A 96 8.10 12.49 -14.21
N GLU A 97 7.44 13.57 -14.64
CA GLU A 97 7.88 14.44 -15.75
C GLU A 97 9.20 15.17 -15.43
N SER A 98 9.43 15.49 -14.15
CA SER A 98 10.66 16.14 -13.69
C SER A 98 11.82 15.16 -13.43
N GLY A 99 11.59 13.85 -13.59
CA GLY A 99 12.60 12.82 -13.36
C GLY A 99 12.89 12.51 -11.89
N GLU A 100 12.09 13.04 -10.96
CA GLU A 100 12.24 12.78 -9.50
C GLU A 100 12.00 11.29 -9.14
N LEU A 101 11.36 10.53 -10.04
CA LEU A 101 11.04 9.11 -9.90
C LEU A 101 11.91 8.18 -10.79
N ASP A 102 12.89 8.71 -11.53
CA ASP A 102 13.65 7.96 -12.55
C ASP A 102 14.53 6.83 -11.99
N ASP A 103 14.82 6.88 -10.70
CA ASP A 103 15.60 5.90 -9.93
C ASP A 103 14.81 5.34 -8.73
N ALA A 104 13.50 5.59 -8.66
CA ALA A 104 12.64 5.20 -7.54
C ALA A 104 11.64 4.10 -7.90
N LEU A 105 11.55 3.07 -7.04
CA LEU A 105 10.37 2.22 -7.00
C LEU A 105 9.26 2.95 -6.25
N VAL A 106 8.08 3.05 -6.85
CA VAL A 106 6.94 3.78 -6.28
C VAL A 106 5.80 2.80 -6.01
N ILE A 107 5.31 2.76 -4.77
CA ILE A 107 4.12 2.01 -4.39
C ILE A 107 3.06 3.01 -3.96
N VAL A 108 1.86 2.89 -4.53
CA VAL A 108 0.65 3.58 -4.07
C VAL A 108 -0.30 2.51 -3.56
N MET A 109 -0.63 2.55 -2.28
CA MET A 109 -1.45 1.50 -1.66
C MET A 109 -2.28 2.02 -0.50
N ALA A 110 -3.38 1.33 -0.21
CA ALA A 110 -4.13 1.46 1.03
C ALA A 110 -3.71 0.38 2.04
N ASP A 111 -3.78 0.67 3.33
CA ASP A 111 -3.53 -0.30 4.40
C ASP A 111 -4.73 -1.24 4.62
N HIS A 112 -5.94 -0.75 4.34
CA HIS A 112 -7.19 -1.50 4.30
C HIS A 112 -8.21 -0.80 3.37
N GLY A 113 -9.29 -1.49 2.99
CA GLY A 113 -10.43 -0.83 2.33
C GLY A 113 -11.32 -0.04 3.30
N HIS A 114 -12.38 0.59 2.82
CA HIS A 114 -13.23 1.42 3.68
C HIS A 114 -13.95 0.54 4.73
N ARG A 115 -13.64 0.78 6.02
CA ARG A 115 -14.15 -0.03 7.15
C ARG A 115 -15.22 0.66 8.00
N PHE A 116 -15.51 1.91 7.65
CA PHE A 116 -16.49 2.75 8.33
C PHE A 116 -17.71 2.95 7.44
N ALA A 117 -18.74 3.61 7.98
CA ALA A 117 -20.04 3.80 7.34
C ALA A 117 -20.88 2.52 7.10
N GLU A 118 -22.15 2.74 6.75
CA GLU A 118 -23.14 1.70 6.44
C GLU A 118 -22.72 0.83 5.24
N LEU A 119 -21.82 1.32 4.38
CA LEU A 119 -21.31 0.57 3.23
C LEU A 119 -20.72 -0.78 3.63
N ARG A 120 -20.03 -0.86 4.78
CA ARG A 120 -19.43 -2.10 5.30
C ARG A 120 -20.46 -3.19 5.59
N GLU A 121 -21.72 -2.82 5.87
CA GLU A 121 -22.79 -3.79 6.14
C GLU A 121 -23.25 -4.51 4.87
N THR A 122 -22.89 -3.99 3.68
CA THR A 122 -23.17 -4.61 2.39
C THR A 122 -22.13 -5.67 2.03
N HIS A 123 -22.51 -6.65 1.22
CA HIS A 123 -21.57 -7.66 0.70
C HIS A 123 -20.40 -7.01 -0.04
N GLN A 124 -20.67 -5.95 -0.82
CA GLN A 124 -19.63 -5.24 -1.55
C GLN A 124 -18.66 -4.51 -0.62
N GLY A 125 -19.16 -3.81 0.40
CA GLY A 125 -18.31 -3.14 1.37
C GLY A 125 -17.41 -4.11 2.15
N MET A 126 -17.90 -5.33 2.44
CA MET A 126 -17.06 -6.38 3.03
C MET A 126 -15.92 -6.85 2.11
N LEU A 127 -16.17 -6.93 0.79
CA LEU A 127 -15.13 -7.26 -0.20
C LEU A 127 -14.13 -6.12 -0.32
N GLU A 128 -14.60 -4.88 -0.45
CA GLU A 128 -13.75 -3.69 -0.55
C GLU A 128 -12.88 -3.51 0.69
N GLU A 129 -13.42 -3.69 1.91
CA GLU A 129 -12.66 -3.67 3.17
C GLU A 129 -11.43 -4.60 3.11
N ARG A 130 -11.60 -5.77 2.50
CA ARG A 130 -10.60 -6.86 2.46
C ARG A 130 -9.65 -6.77 1.26
N LEU A 131 -9.98 -5.97 0.25
CA LEU A 131 -9.23 -5.83 -1.00
C LEU A 131 -8.75 -4.37 -1.18
N PRO A 132 -7.78 -3.92 -0.37
CA PRO A 132 -7.23 -2.58 -0.53
C PRO A 132 -6.54 -2.41 -1.87
N PHE A 133 -6.55 -1.19 -2.38
CA PHE A 133 -5.82 -0.81 -3.59
C PHE A 133 -4.31 -1.01 -3.41
N PHE A 134 -3.65 -1.51 -4.45
CA PHE A 134 -2.19 -1.62 -4.54
C PHE A 134 -1.74 -1.42 -5.98
N ALA A 135 -0.82 -0.47 -6.19
CA ALA A 135 -0.13 -0.24 -7.45
C ALA A 135 1.37 -0.08 -7.19
N ILE A 136 2.17 -0.55 -8.13
CA ILE A 136 3.63 -0.52 -8.07
C ILE A 136 4.21 -0.14 -9.43
N SER A 137 5.12 0.82 -9.42
CA SER A 137 5.85 1.30 -10.60
C SER A 137 7.35 1.12 -10.41
N LEU A 138 8.01 0.65 -11.47
CA LEU A 138 9.45 0.41 -11.50
C LEU A 138 10.16 1.38 -12.44
N PRO A 139 11.36 1.89 -12.07
CA PRO A 139 12.18 2.71 -12.95
C PRO A 139 12.40 2.10 -14.32
N ALA A 140 12.33 2.92 -15.37
CA ALA A 140 12.53 2.44 -16.75
C ALA A 140 13.92 1.82 -16.95
N LYS A 141 14.96 2.36 -16.30
CA LYS A 141 16.32 1.81 -16.32
C LYS A 141 16.38 0.42 -15.67
N PHE A 142 15.70 0.25 -14.53
CA PHE A 142 15.63 -1.04 -13.84
C PHE A 142 14.94 -2.10 -14.70
N ARG A 143 13.77 -1.79 -15.30
CA ARG A 143 13.06 -2.72 -16.19
C ARG A 143 13.87 -3.18 -17.42
N LYS A 144 14.90 -2.43 -17.80
CA LYS A 144 15.78 -2.75 -18.94
C LYS A 144 17.02 -3.55 -18.55
N SER A 145 17.40 -3.58 -17.26
CA SER A 145 18.53 -4.38 -16.76
C SER A 145 18.23 -5.87 -16.89
N GLU A 146 19.27 -6.70 -16.80
CA GLU A 146 19.14 -8.16 -16.94
C GLU A 146 18.18 -8.76 -15.90
N GLN A 147 18.46 -8.54 -14.62
CA GLN A 147 17.62 -9.02 -13.51
C GLN A 147 16.27 -8.29 -13.47
N GLY A 148 16.27 -6.97 -13.66
CA GLY A 148 15.05 -6.16 -13.55
C GLY A 148 14.02 -6.46 -14.64
N ARG A 149 14.46 -6.92 -15.83
CA ARG A 149 13.55 -7.41 -16.88
C ARG A 149 12.79 -8.65 -16.43
N GLN A 150 13.47 -9.62 -15.80
CA GLN A 150 12.84 -10.83 -15.29
C GLN A 150 11.92 -10.51 -14.12
N MET A 151 12.37 -9.67 -13.17
CA MET A 151 11.56 -9.24 -12.03
C MET A 151 10.28 -8.51 -12.48
N TYR A 152 10.37 -7.67 -13.52
CA TYR A 152 9.20 -7.01 -14.10
C TYR A 152 8.25 -7.99 -14.81
N ALA A 153 8.78 -8.97 -15.55
CA ALA A 153 7.96 -10.02 -16.16
C ALA A 153 7.21 -10.84 -15.09
N ASN A 154 7.89 -11.20 -14.00
CA ASN A 154 7.27 -11.89 -12.88
C ASN A 154 6.18 -11.04 -12.22
N LEU A 155 6.44 -9.75 -11.99
CA LEU A 155 5.45 -8.82 -11.45
C LEU A 155 4.18 -8.77 -12.31
N LEU A 156 4.32 -8.72 -13.64
CA LEU A 156 3.18 -8.76 -14.57
C LEU A 156 2.44 -10.11 -14.51
N SER A 157 3.15 -11.22 -14.40
CA SER A 157 2.55 -12.56 -14.26
C SER A 157 1.84 -12.76 -12.92
N ASN A 158 2.23 -11.99 -11.90
CA ASN A 158 1.68 -12.07 -10.55
C ASN A 158 0.48 -11.14 -10.32
N ARG A 159 0.12 -10.28 -11.27
CA ARG A 159 -0.91 -9.25 -11.10
C ARG A 159 -2.29 -9.79 -10.68
N ASP A 160 -2.60 -11.02 -11.09
CA ASP A 160 -3.88 -11.71 -10.84
C ASP A 160 -3.73 -12.83 -9.78
N ARG A 161 -2.68 -12.77 -8.93
CA ARG A 161 -2.40 -13.76 -7.89
C ARG A 161 -2.80 -13.24 -6.51
N LEU A 162 -3.17 -14.15 -5.61
CA LEU A 162 -3.45 -13.82 -4.21
C LEU A 162 -2.16 -13.40 -3.49
N THR A 163 -2.12 -12.15 -3.06
CA THR A 163 -1.00 -11.55 -2.32
C THR A 163 -1.47 -10.88 -1.03
N THR A 164 -0.53 -10.60 -0.14
CA THR A 164 -0.74 -9.98 1.17
C THR A 164 0.32 -8.90 1.42
N PRO A 165 0.12 -8.02 2.43
CA PRO A 165 1.16 -7.06 2.81
C PRO A 165 2.51 -7.69 3.21
N PHE A 166 2.53 -8.97 3.64
CA PHE A 166 3.79 -9.68 3.91
C PHE A 166 4.61 -9.95 2.63
N ASP A 167 3.93 -10.10 1.50
CA ASP A 167 4.56 -10.26 0.19
C ASP A 167 5.23 -8.95 -0.27
N ILE A 168 4.64 -7.80 0.07
CA ILE A 168 5.24 -6.48 -0.16
C ILE A 168 6.56 -6.37 0.60
N HIS A 169 6.60 -6.80 1.86
CA HIS A 169 7.85 -6.83 2.63
C HIS A 169 8.92 -7.71 1.97
N ALA A 170 8.58 -8.92 1.53
CA ALA A 170 9.52 -9.79 0.80
C ALA A 170 9.98 -9.15 -0.52
N THR A 171 9.08 -8.43 -1.20
CA THR A 171 9.39 -7.69 -2.44
C THR A 171 10.41 -6.59 -2.18
N LEU A 172 10.25 -5.81 -1.10
CA LEU A 172 11.22 -4.78 -0.71
C LEU A 172 12.59 -5.38 -0.35
N TRP A 173 12.62 -6.56 0.27
CA TRP A 173 13.86 -7.28 0.54
C TRP A 173 14.59 -7.70 -0.74
N ASP A 174 13.87 -8.20 -1.75
CA ASP A 174 14.44 -8.59 -3.04
C ASP A 174 15.00 -7.39 -3.82
N ILE A 175 14.55 -6.15 -3.55
CA ILE A 175 15.17 -4.93 -4.13
C ILE A 175 16.56 -4.71 -3.55
N LEU A 176 16.71 -4.91 -2.24
CA LEU A 176 17.99 -4.72 -1.55
C LEU A 176 18.96 -5.88 -1.81
N HIS A 177 18.42 -7.08 -2.00
CA HIS A 177 19.18 -8.32 -2.17
C HIS A 177 18.56 -9.15 -3.30
N VAL A 178 18.93 -8.82 -4.54
CA VAL A 178 18.37 -9.51 -5.71
C VAL A 178 18.73 -11.00 -5.66
N PRO A 179 17.74 -11.91 -5.67
CA PRO A 179 18.01 -13.34 -5.61
C PRO A 179 18.61 -13.84 -6.93
N GLU A 180 19.45 -14.87 -6.85
CA GLU A 180 20.02 -15.53 -8.03
C GLU A 180 18.95 -16.24 -8.87
N ASP A 181 17.96 -16.85 -8.18
CA ASP A 181 16.83 -17.52 -8.82
C ASP A 181 15.60 -16.61 -8.87
N LEU A 182 15.28 -16.17 -10.09
CA LEU A 182 14.09 -15.39 -10.42
C LEU A 182 13.06 -16.20 -11.21
N SER A 183 13.29 -17.48 -11.48
CA SER A 183 12.47 -18.28 -12.41
C SER A 183 11.66 -19.37 -11.72
N SER A 184 12.13 -19.87 -10.58
CA SER A 184 11.39 -20.90 -9.85
C SER A 184 10.15 -20.35 -9.17
N VAL A 185 9.07 -21.13 -9.24
CA VAL A 185 7.85 -20.87 -8.46
C VAL A 185 8.18 -20.93 -6.97
N GLN A 186 7.77 -19.91 -6.24
CA GLN A 186 8.05 -19.81 -4.81
C GLN A 186 7.24 -20.83 -4.00
N ASP A 187 7.83 -21.28 -2.89
CA ASP A 187 7.22 -22.22 -1.95
C ASP A 187 6.05 -21.58 -1.18
N ALA A 188 4.82 -21.96 -1.52
CA ALA A 188 3.60 -21.50 -0.85
C ALA A 188 3.48 -21.89 0.63
N SER A 189 4.35 -22.75 1.16
CA SER A 189 4.42 -23.00 2.61
C SER A 189 5.00 -21.79 3.36
N LYS A 190 5.70 -20.89 2.67
CA LYS A 190 6.21 -19.64 3.23
C LYS A 190 5.08 -18.61 3.29
N ARG A 191 5.04 -17.89 4.41
CA ARG A 191 4.05 -16.82 4.64
C ARG A 191 4.17 -15.68 3.61
N SER A 192 5.39 -15.30 3.25
CA SER A 192 5.68 -14.17 2.36
C SER A 192 6.39 -14.63 1.08
N LEU A 193 5.83 -14.26 -0.07
CA LEU A 193 6.34 -14.55 -1.40
C LEU A 193 6.56 -13.20 -2.11
N SER A 194 7.74 -12.94 -2.64
CA SER A 194 8.05 -11.69 -3.33
C SER A 194 7.24 -11.56 -4.62
N LEU A 195 6.75 -10.36 -4.92
CA LEU A 195 6.06 -10.04 -6.16
C LEU A 195 6.99 -10.09 -7.38
N PHE A 196 8.32 -10.05 -7.17
CA PHE A 196 9.34 -10.12 -8.22
C PHE A 196 9.76 -11.53 -8.61
N ARG A 197 9.18 -12.55 -7.98
CA ARG A 197 9.40 -13.96 -8.30
C ARG A 197 8.05 -14.65 -8.54
N PRO A 198 7.97 -15.73 -9.33
CA PRO A 198 6.69 -16.34 -9.65
C PRO A 198 5.95 -16.80 -8.38
N ILE A 199 4.70 -16.37 -8.23
CA ILE A 199 3.79 -16.81 -7.15
C ILE A 199 2.93 -17.95 -7.70
N PRO A 200 2.71 -19.04 -6.92
CA PRO A 200 1.87 -20.15 -7.35
C PRO A 200 0.49 -19.71 -7.83
N GLU A 201 0.05 -20.29 -8.95
CA GLU A 201 -1.20 -19.88 -9.61
C GLU A 201 -2.44 -20.03 -8.74
N HIS A 202 -2.44 -21.06 -7.90
CA HIS A 202 -3.54 -21.44 -7.04
C HIS A 202 -3.15 -21.32 -5.56
N ARG A 203 -2.46 -20.23 -5.19
CA ARG A 203 -2.17 -19.93 -3.78
C ARG A 203 -3.48 -19.70 -3.03
N THR A 204 -3.72 -20.49 -2.00
CA THR A 204 -4.93 -20.43 -1.17
C THR A 204 -4.80 -19.40 -0.04
N CYS A 205 -5.94 -18.95 0.51
CA CYS A 205 -5.96 -18.11 1.71
C CYS A 205 -5.20 -18.74 2.89
N THR A 206 -5.33 -20.05 3.11
CA THR A 206 -4.60 -20.76 4.16
C THR A 206 -3.08 -20.69 3.97
N GLN A 207 -2.59 -20.90 2.74
CA GLN A 207 -1.17 -20.74 2.41
C GLN A 207 -0.68 -19.31 2.57
N ALA A 208 -1.53 -18.32 2.27
CA ALA A 208 -1.26 -16.90 2.51
C ALA A 208 -1.37 -16.49 3.99
N GLY A 209 -1.78 -17.39 4.89
CA GLY A 209 -2.01 -17.08 6.30
C GLY A 209 -3.22 -16.19 6.57
N ILE A 210 -4.17 -16.15 5.63
CA ILE A 210 -5.45 -15.43 5.74
C ILE A 210 -6.46 -16.35 6.42
N SER A 211 -7.04 -15.89 7.54
CA SER A 211 -8.13 -16.60 8.22
C SER A 211 -9.36 -16.70 7.31
N ALA A 212 -10.14 -17.79 7.44
CA ALA A 212 -11.35 -18.03 6.66
C ALA A 212 -12.32 -16.83 6.66
N HIS A 213 -12.44 -16.13 7.79
CA HIS A 213 -13.29 -14.93 7.90
C HIS A 213 -12.87 -13.79 6.98
N TRP A 214 -11.58 -13.65 6.69
CA TRP A 214 -11.01 -12.58 5.85
C TRP A 214 -10.76 -13.00 4.41
N CYS A 215 -10.97 -14.27 4.08
CA CYS A 215 -10.76 -14.77 2.74
C CYS A 215 -11.86 -14.23 1.80
N THR A 216 -11.44 -13.67 0.67
CA THR A 216 -12.34 -13.16 -0.39
C THR A 216 -12.48 -14.12 -1.55
N CYS A 217 -11.66 -15.18 -1.59
CA CYS A 217 -11.80 -16.29 -2.53
C CYS A 217 -13.01 -17.13 -2.11
N LEU A 218 -14.21 -16.66 -2.43
CA LEU A 218 -15.45 -17.39 -2.23
C LEU A 218 -15.68 -18.32 -3.43
N ASN A 219 -15.99 -19.58 -3.16
CA ASN A 219 -16.62 -20.43 -4.15
C ASN A 219 -18.10 -20.05 -4.19
N TRP A 220 -18.62 -19.76 -5.38
CA TRP A 220 -20.05 -19.56 -5.55
C TRP A 220 -20.74 -20.92 -5.40
N GLU A 221 -21.46 -21.12 -4.29
CA GLU A 221 -22.35 -22.27 -4.13
C GLU A 221 -23.77 -21.81 -4.43
N ASP A 222 -24.39 -22.45 -5.41
CA ASP A 222 -25.79 -22.21 -5.78
C ASP A 222 -26.69 -22.94 -4.76
N ASP A 223 -27.25 -22.19 -3.80
CA ASP A 223 -28.17 -22.74 -2.80
C ASP A 223 -29.48 -23.27 -3.42
N MET A 224 -29.74 -23.02 -4.71
CA MET A 224 -30.93 -23.55 -5.42
C MET A 224 -30.88 -25.07 -5.69
N GLY A 225 -29.82 -25.77 -5.26
CA GLY A 225 -29.70 -27.23 -5.36
C GLY A 225 -30.20 -28.03 -4.15
N THR A 226 -30.49 -27.39 -3.02
CA THR A 226 -30.96 -28.13 -1.82
C THR A 226 -32.48 -28.28 -1.85
N PHE A 227 -32.94 -29.39 -2.44
CA PHE A 227 -34.26 -29.90 -2.14
C PHE A 227 -34.32 -30.25 -0.64
N GLU A 228 -34.80 -29.34 0.20
CA GLU A 228 -35.39 -29.71 1.48
C GLU A 228 -36.66 -30.52 1.18
N GLY A 229 -36.46 -31.82 1.02
CA GLY A 229 -37.53 -32.82 1.05
C GLY A 229 -38.11 -32.93 2.46
N ARG A 230 -39.44 -33.00 2.50
CA ARG A 230 -40.29 -33.31 3.66
C ARG A 230 -39.78 -34.44 4.54
#